data_AF-A0A0L0T2M6-F1
#
_entry.id   AF-A0A0L0T2M6-F1
#
_cell.length_a   1.000
_cell.length_b   1.000
_cell.length_c   1.000
_cell.angle_alpha   90.00
_cell.angle_beta   90.00
_cell.angle_gamma   90.00
#
_symmetry.space_group_name_H-M   'P 1'
#
loop_
_entity.id
_entity.type
_entity.pdbx_description
1 polymer ?
#
loop_
_entity_poly.entity_id
_entity_poly.type
_entity_poly.pdbx_seq_one_letter_code
_entity_poly.pdbx_strand_id
1 'polypeptide(L)'
;MPEPVVSSGGSIEALIDAPKAAYYTPAEVARHNTTDDLWVSWLGTVYNLTPIAKQFQDDTRLLPLRRNAGRDISHWFDASTGDLRQRIDPATGLRVPVCPDGVPPHVPDVTQPATDWTWDVAVPWWRDTSTAVGKLSRRTRHVRIVNTLTQDVTVLEVCAEEPVTAIVGRYLQYNKHAKGYVWKYLGRVLDMAGTLEQNGIPDEADEMDKVGMNEHEWMVSLFLYFSDDLTVA
;
A
#
# COMPACT_ATOMS: atom_id res chain seq x y z
N MET A 1 28.96 -15.93 37.44
CA MET A 1 28.32 -16.86 36.49
C MET A 1 27.42 -17.79 37.28
N PRO A 2 26.11 -17.76 37.00
CA PRO A 2 25.40 -18.97 36.61
C PRO A 2 24.60 -18.78 35.32
N GLU A 3 24.52 -19.85 34.53
CA GLU A 3 23.78 -19.98 33.27
C GLU A 3 22.30 -20.40 33.47
N PRO A 4 21.44 -20.30 32.44
CA PRO A 4 20.06 -19.83 32.58
C PRO A 4 19.00 -20.94 32.67
N VAL A 5 17.83 -20.55 33.18
CA VAL A 5 16.60 -21.36 33.24
C VAL A 5 15.88 -21.27 31.89
N VAL A 6 15.72 -22.42 31.23
CA VAL A 6 14.82 -22.62 30.09
C VAL A 6 13.38 -22.58 30.59
N SER A 7 12.55 -21.71 30.02
CA SER A 7 11.09 -21.81 30.09
C SER A 7 10.56 -21.91 28.66
N SER A 8 10.04 -23.08 28.36
CA SER A 8 9.29 -23.44 27.18
C SER A 8 7.83 -22.99 27.28
N GLY A 9 7.24 -22.62 26.14
CA GLY A 9 5.79 -22.62 25.95
C GLY A 9 5.16 -21.24 25.77
N GLY A 10 5.07 -20.80 24.52
CA GLY A 10 4.34 -19.60 24.12
C GLY A 10 3.93 -19.65 22.66
N SER A 11 2.82 -20.32 22.40
CA SER A 11 1.87 -20.12 21.28
C SER A 11 2.36 -20.36 19.85
N ILE A 12 1.87 -21.49 19.35
CA ILE A 12 1.70 -21.90 17.95
C ILE A 12 0.74 -20.90 17.29
N GLU A 13 1.22 -19.80 16.71
CA GLU A 13 0.48 -18.94 15.75
C GLU A 13 1.34 -17.80 15.17
N ALA A 14 2.67 -17.96 15.13
CA ALA A 14 3.53 -17.00 14.46
C ALA A 14 3.43 -17.19 12.93
N LEU A 15 2.51 -16.42 12.34
CA LEU A 15 2.64 -15.82 11.01
C LEU A 15 2.86 -16.80 9.87
N ILE A 16 1.75 -17.40 9.40
CA ILE A 16 1.59 -17.69 7.97
C ILE A 16 1.35 -16.34 7.25
N ASP A 17 2.26 -15.38 7.42
CA ASP A 17 2.16 -14.10 6.74
C ASP A 17 2.58 -14.37 5.31
N ALA A 18 1.64 -14.23 4.38
CA ALA A 18 1.99 -14.06 2.99
C ALA A 18 3.08 -12.98 2.92
N PRO A 19 4.10 -13.09 2.05
CA PRO A 19 5.14 -12.09 1.96
C PRO A 19 4.46 -10.72 1.79
N LYS A 20 4.61 -9.86 2.81
CA LYS A 20 3.99 -8.54 2.86
C LYS A 20 4.33 -7.83 1.57
N ALA A 21 3.31 -7.48 0.79
CA ALA A 21 3.53 -6.84 -0.50
C ALA A 21 4.36 -5.57 -0.28
N ALA A 22 5.49 -5.45 -0.98
CA ALA A 22 6.36 -4.30 -0.84
C ALA A 22 5.70 -3.04 -1.42
N TYR A 23 4.83 -3.23 -2.42
CA TYR A 23 4.07 -2.18 -3.07
C TYR A 23 2.57 -2.49 -3.03
N TYR A 24 1.78 -1.43 -2.93
CA TYR A 24 0.32 -1.49 -2.93
C TYR A 24 -0.25 -0.60 -4.02
N THR A 25 -1.30 -1.07 -4.69
CA THR A 25 -2.07 -0.23 -5.61
C THR A 25 -2.99 0.72 -4.86
N PRO A 26 -3.39 1.86 -5.43
CA PRO A 26 -4.38 2.74 -4.83
C PRO A 26 -5.70 2.02 -4.53
N ALA A 27 -6.10 1.08 -5.39
CA ALA A 27 -7.31 0.28 -5.18
C ALA A 27 -7.18 -0.68 -3.99
N GLU A 28 -5.99 -1.25 -3.74
CA GLU A 28 -5.72 -2.06 -2.55
C GLU A 28 -5.83 -1.23 -1.28
N VAL A 29 -5.19 -0.05 -1.24
CA VAL A 29 -5.28 0.88 -0.10
C VAL A 29 -6.73 1.31 0.15
N ALA A 30 -7.50 1.55 -0.92
CA ALA A 30 -8.90 1.97 -0.82
C ALA A 30 -9.84 0.94 -0.17
N ARG A 31 -9.46 -0.35 -0.12
CA ARG A 31 -10.23 -1.39 0.60
C ARG A 31 -10.15 -1.24 2.12
N HIS A 32 -9.09 -0.61 2.62
CA HIS A 32 -8.83 -0.39 4.05
C HIS A 32 -9.36 0.98 4.49
N ASN A 33 -10.69 1.14 4.44
CA ASN A 33 -11.37 2.42 4.66
C ASN A 33 -12.25 2.47 5.92
N THR A 34 -12.11 1.51 6.83
CA THR A 34 -12.96 1.41 8.03
C THR A 34 -12.21 1.89 9.27
N THR A 35 -12.90 2.08 10.40
CA THR A 35 -12.25 2.49 11.66
C THR A 35 -11.40 1.39 12.27
N ASP A 36 -11.76 0.13 12.04
CA ASP A 36 -11.02 -1.04 12.53
C ASP A 36 -9.90 -1.48 11.59
N ASP A 37 -9.88 -0.93 10.38
CA ASP A 37 -8.88 -1.19 9.35
C ASP A 37 -8.73 0.09 8.49
N LEU A 38 -7.92 1.02 9.02
CA LEU A 38 -7.75 2.37 8.48
C LEU A 38 -6.35 2.53 7.90
N TRP A 39 -6.24 2.48 6.57
CA TRP A 39 -4.98 2.77 5.88
C TRP A 39 -5.05 4.11 5.18
N VAL A 40 -3.91 4.78 5.14
CA VAL A 40 -3.75 6.04 4.43
C VAL A 40 -2.37 6.04 3.79
N SER A 41 -2.27 6.61 2.60
CA SER A 41 -0.97 6.84 1.97
C SER A 41 -0.58 8.31 2.03
N TRP A 42 0.72 8.57 2.18
CA TRP A 42 1.30 9.88 1.95
C TRP A 42 2.76 9.75 1.52
N LEU A 43 3.21 10.69 0.68
CA LEU A 43 4.60 10.77 0.19
C LEU A 43 5.11 9.43 -0.39
N GLY A 44 4.22 8.66 -1.02
CA GLY A 44 4.54 7.37 -1.64
C GLY A 44 4.69 6.18 -0.68
N THR A 45 4.30 6.34 0.59
CA THR A 45 4.31 5.26 1.60
C THR A 45 2.90 5.03 2.12
N VAL A 46 2.55 3.77 2.37
CA VAL A 46 1.26 3.34 2.92
C VAL A 46 1.43 3.02 4.40
N TYR A 47 0.54 3.57 5.22
CA TYR A 47 0.58 3.42 6.67
C TYR A 47 -0.74 2.88 7.20
N ASN A 48 -0.65 2.03 8.21
CA ASN A 48 -1.79 1.50 8.94
C ASN A 48 -2.02 2.34 10.21
N LEU A 49 -3.05 3.18 10.18
CA LEU A 49 -3.42 4.08 11.27
C LEU A 49 -4.49 3.49 12.19
N THR A 50 -4.85 2.22 12.03
CA THR A 50 -5.74 1.48 12.95
C THR A 50 -5.38 1.65 14.44
N PRO A 51 -4.11 1.59 14.89
CA PRO A 51 -3.80 1.80 16.31
C PRO A 51 -4.18 3.21 16.79
N ILE A 52 -4.00 4.22 15.94
CA ILE A 52 -4.35 5.61 16.25
C ILE A 52 -5.87 5.80 16.24
N ALA A 53 -6.57 5.15 15.30
CA ALA A 53 -8.03 5.16 15.26
C ALA A 53 -8.64 4.57 16.54
N LYS A 54 -8.03 3.52 17.11
CA LYS A 54 -8.44 2.95 18.40
C LYS A 54 -8.12 3.86 19.59
N GLN A 55 -6.97 4.53 19.56
CA GLN A 55 -6.57 5.45 20.63
C GLN A 55 -7.49 6.69 20.70
N PHE A 56 -7.94 7.20 19.55
CA PHE A 56 -8.73 8.43 19.43
C PHE A 56 -10.18 8.18 18.96
N GLN A 57 -10.75 7.01 19.28
CA GLN A 57 -12.04 6.57 18.75
C GLN A 57 -13.19 7.56 19.01
N ASP A 58 -13.18 8.19 20.19
CA ASP A 58 -14.20 9.14 20.63
C ASP A 58 -13.82 10.61 20.36
N ASP A 59 -12.62 10.89 19.83
CA ASP A 59 -12.17 12.25 19.55
C ASP A 59 -12.65 12.72 18.16
N THR A 60 -13.20 13.93 18.12
CA THR A 60 -13.58 14.61 16.87
C THR A 60 -12.37 14.83 15.95
N ARG A 61 -11.15 14.90 16.50
CA ARG A 61 -9.91 15.00 15.74
C ARG A 61 -9.64 13.80 14.84
N LEU A 62 -10.27 12.65 15.07
CA LEU A 62 -10.13 11.47 14.21
C LEU A 62 -10.91 11.60 12.88
N LEU A 63 -11.91 12.48 12.82
CA LEU A 63 -12.74 12.70 11.62
C LEU A 63 -11.95 12.98 10.32
N PRO A 64 -10.95 13.88 10.28
CA PRO A 64 -10.16 14.12 9.07
C PRO A 64 -9.44 12.86 8.55
N LEU A 65 -8.96 11.99 9.45
CA LEU A 65 -8.33 10.72 9.06
C LEU A 65 -9.36 9.71 8.57
N ARG A 66 -10.52 9.60 9.24
CA ARG A 66 -11.63 8.72 8.81
C ARG A 66 -12.18 9.11 7.44
N ARG A 67 -12.30 10.41 7.17
CA ARG A 67 -12.78 10.93 5.86
C ARG A 67 -11.83 10.59 4.71
N ASN A 68 -10.53 10.52 5.02
CA ASN A 68 -9.49 10.22 4.04
C ASN A 68 -8.97 8.78 4.16
N ALA A 69 -9.70 7.90 4.84
CA ALA A 69 -9.36 6.49 4.93
C ALA A 69 -9.39 5.85 3.53
N GLY A 70 -8.37 5.08 3.21
CA GLY A 70 -8.16 4.46 1.91
C GLY A 70 -7.73 5.44 0.80
N ARG A 71 -7.33 6.66 1.14
CA ARG A 71 -6.92 7.69 0.16
C ARG A 71 -5.49 8.17 0.39
N ASP A 72 -5.00 8.91 -0.60
CA ASP A 72 -3.73 9.60 -0.51
C ASP A 72 -3.89 11.03 0.07
N ILE A 73 -3.21 11.29 1.18
CA ILE A 73 -3.19 12.59 1.85
C ILE A 73 -1.87 13.34 1.63
N SER A 74 -1.10 13.00 0.58
CA SER A 74 0.18 13.65 0.29
C SER A 74 0.07 15.18 0.20
N HIS A 75 -1.10 15.70 -0.17
CA HIS A 75 -1.37 17.14 -0.26
C HIS A 75 -1.32 17.88 1.09
N TRP A 76 -1.43 17.17 2.23
CA TRP A 76 -1.28 17.75 3.58
C TRP A 76 0.18 17.99 3.95
N PHE A 77 1.10 17.25 3.33
CA PHE A 77 2.51 17.24 3.68
C PHE A 77 3.33 18.04 2.68
N ASP A 78 4.44 18.59 3.17
CA ASP A 78 5.48 19.15 2.34
C ASP A 78 6.49 18.04 2.01
N ALA A 79 6.71 17.82 0.71
CA ALA A 79 7.58 16.75 0.22
C ALA A 79 9.05 16.93 0.64
N SER A 80 9.48 18.16 0.96
CA SER A 80 10.86 18.45 1.34
C SER A 80 11.16 18.20 2.82
N THR A 81 10.21 18.52 3.70
CA THR A 81 10.38 18.43 5.16
C THR A 81 9.77 17.15 5.74
N GLY A 82 8.80 16.54 5.05
CA GLY A 82 8.02 15.40 5.57
C GLY A 82 7.04 15.80 6.68
N ASP A 83 6.91 17.10 6.96
CA ASP A 83 5.95 17.63 7.92
C ASP A 83 4.70 18.16 7.22
N LEU A 84 3.66 18.42 8.02
CA LEU A 84 2.47 19.10 7.57
C LEU A 84 2.82 20.48 6.99
N ARG A 85 2.22 20.80 5.85
CA ARG A 85 2.39 22.10 5.19
C ARG A 85 1.99 23.21 6.15
N GLN A 86 2.80 24.24 6.25
CA GLN A 86 2.51 25.39 7.11
C GLN A 86 2.00 26.58 6.30
N ARG A 87 1.11 27.37 6.90
CA ARG A 87 0.63 28.66 6.39
C ARG A 87 0.68 29.68 7.53
N ILE A 88 0.89 30.94 7.19
CA ILE A 88 0.73 32.05 8.14
C ILE A 88 -0.75 32.38 8.22
N ASP A 89 -1.34 32.25 9.39
CA ASP A 89 -2.72 32.66 9.62
C ASP A 89 -2.82 34.20 9.57
N PRO A 90 -3.67 34.79 8.70
CA PRO A 90 -3.78 36.24 8.58
C PRO A 90 -4.30 36.93 9.86
N ALA A 91 -5.05 36.22 10.71
CA ALA A 91 -5.62 36.82 11.92
C ALA A 91 -4.60 36.89 13.07
N THR A 92 -3.88 35.79 13.31
CA THR A 92 -2.94 35.68 14.44
C THR A 92 -1.48 35.98 14.05
N GLY A 93 -1.14 35.93 12.75
CA GLY A 93 0.24 36.04 12.28
C GLY A 93 1.11 34.82 12.60
N LEU A 94 0.53 33.76 13.18
CA LEU A 94 1.24 32.55 13.59
C LEU A 94 1.37 31.57 12.42
N ARG A 95 2.41 30.74 12.46
CA ARG A 95 2.58 29.62 11.51
C ARG A 95 1.73 28.45 11.99
N VAL A 96 0.73 28.09 11.19
CA VAL A 96 -0.23 27.03 11.50
C VAL A 96 -0.17 25.91 10.45
N PRO A 97 -0.33 24.64 10.84
CA PRO A 97 -0.42 23.54 9.89
C PRO A 97 -1.72 23.64 9.07
N VAL A 98 -1.62 23.40 7.77
CA VAL A 98 -2.73 23.44 6.82
C VAL A 98 -3.44 22.09 6.85
N CYS A 99 -4.57 22.04 7.54
CA CYS A 99 -5.42 20.86 7.60
C CYS A 99 -6.80 21.19 6.98
N PRO A 100 -7.05 20.84 5.70
CA PRO A 100 -8.28 21.24 5.01
C PRO A 100 -9.55 20.61 5.60
N ASP A 101 -9.45 19.38 6.11
CA ASP A 101 -10.57 18.60 6.62
C ASP A 101 -10.76 18.70 8.15
N GLY A 102 -10.01 19.58 8.81
CA GLY A 102 -9.95 19.73 10.26
C GLY A 102 -8.64 19.24 10.87
N VAL A 103 -8.41 19.56 12.14
CA VAL A 103 -7.14 19.29 12.84
C VAL A 103 -7.07 17.81 13.23
N PRO A 104 -6.13 17.01 12.68
CA PRO A 104 -5.99 15.60 13.02
C PRO A 104 -5.32 15.41 14.40
N PRO A 105 -5.29 14.18 14.94
CA PRO A 105 -4.65 13.90 16.23
C PRO A 105 -3.16 14.26 16.20
N HIS A 106 -2.59 14.54 17.37
CA HIS A 106 -1.19 14.96 17.57
C HIS A 106 -0.80 16.32 16.94
N VAL A 107 -1.73 17.02 16.27
CA VAL A 107 -1.48 18.39 15.76
C VAL A 107 -1.90 19.42 16.80
N PRO A 108 -0.98 20.30 17.26
CA PRO A 108 -1.31 21.37 18.20
C PRO A 108 -2.29 22.38 17.62
N ASP A 109 -3.31 22.71 18.41
CA ASP A 109 -4.12 23.89 18.15
C ASP A 109 -3.32 25.13 18.57
N VAL A 110 -2.55 25.63 17.61
CA VAL A 110 -1.67 26.79 17.78
C VAL A 110 -2.43 28.13 17.71
N THR A 111 -3.73 28.11 17.39
CA THR A 111 -4.52 29.34 17.19
C THR A 111 -5.13 29.86 18.48
N GLN A 112 -5.36 29.00 19.47
CA GLN A 112 -5.96 29.35 20.75
C GLN A 112 -5.15 28.77 21.91
N PRO A 113 -4.82 29.56 22.94
CA PRO A 113 -4.19 29.03 24.14
C PRO A 113 -5.17 28.09 24.86
N ALA A 114 -4.81 26.81 24.93
CA ALA A 114 -5.62 25.76 25.53
C ALA A 114 -4.95 25.24 26.80
N THR A 115 -5.74 24.93 27.83
CA THR A 115 -5.25 24.42 29.13
C THR A 115 -5.18 22.90 29.20
N ASP A 116 -5.79 22.24 28.22
CA ASP A 116 -5.90 20.79 28.05
C ASP A 116 -4.80 20.23 27.12
N TRP A 117 -3.98 21.08 26.52
CA TRP A 117 -2.90 20.64 25.62
C TRP A 117 -1.67 20.16 26.40
N THR A 118 -1.27 18.91 26.18
CA THR A 118 -0.03 18.35 26.73
C THR A 118 1.03 18.16 25.63
N TRP A 119 2.30 18.43 25.96
CA TRP A 119 3.46 18.21 25.08
C TRP A 119 3.96 16.76 25.13
N ASP A 120 3.16 15.84 25.66
CA ASP A 120 3.55 14.46 25.97
C ASP A 120 3.63 13.54 24.74
N VAL A 121 3.31 14.04 23.55
CA VAL A 121 3.44 13.26 22.31
C VAL A 121 4.91 13.29 21.86
N ALA A 122 5.66 12.26 22.22
CA ALA A 122 7.07 12.13 21.83
C ALA A 122 7.27 12.08 20.30
N VAL A 123 6.38 11.40 19.57
CA VAL A 123 6.44 11.28 18.11
C VAL A 123 5.03 11.41 17.51
N PRO A 124 4.78 12.42 16.66
CA PRO A 124 3.52 12.54 15.94
C PRO A 124 3.28 11.35 15.01
N TRP A 125 2.01 11.04 14.72
CA TRP A 125 1.67 9.83 13.97
C TRP A 125 2.26 9.81 12.55
N TRP A 126 2.39 10.98 11.91
CA TRP A 126 2.94 11.08 10.55
C TRP A 126 4.46 10.88 10.49
N ARG A 127 5.15 10.91 11.64
CA ARG A 127 6.59 10.66 11.78
C ARG A 127 6.90 9.25 12.28
N ASP A 128 5.88 8.51 12.71
CA ASP A 128 6.05 7.17 13.23
C ASP A 128 6.21 6.16 12.08
N THR A 129 7.43 5.67 11.89
CA THR A 129 7.75 4.67 10.87
C THR A 129 7.26 3.27 11.24
N SER A 130 6.88 3.01 12.48
CA SER A 130 6.40 1.69 12.93
C SER A 130 5.06 1.31 12.31
N THR A 131 4.25 2.30 11.93
CA THR A 131 2.95 2.11 11.27
C THR A 131 3.06 1.90 9.76
N ALA A 132 4.26 1.99 9.18
CA ALA A 132 4.47 1.82 7.75
C ALA A 132 4.25 0.36 7.31
N VAL A 133 3.37 0.16 6.33
CA VAL A 133 3.02 -1.16 5.80
C VAL A 133 3.86 -1.50 4.57
N GLY A 134 4.03 -0.54 3.67
CA GLY A 134 4.80 -0.68 2.44
C GLY A 134 4.74 0.61 1.62
N LYS A 135 5.06 0.52 0.32
CA LYS A 135 5.08 1.68 -0.57
C LYS A 135 3.83 1.75 -1.42
N LEU A 136 3.38 2.97 -1.73
CA LEU A 136 2.36 3.17 -2.76
C LEU A 136 3.05 3.09 -4.12
N SER A 137 2.48 2.35 -5.07
CA SER A 137 3.03 2.33 -6.42
C SER A 137 2.95 3.70 -7.08
N ARG A 138 3.98 4.06 -7.85
CA ARG A 138 3.98 5.31 -8.63
C ARG A 138 3.16 5.17 -9.90
N ARG A 139 3.07 3.95 -10.43
CA ARG A 139 2.41 3.66 -11.71
C ARG A 139 1.82 2.26 -11.66
N THR A 140 0.50 2.19 -11.77
CA THR A 140 -0.23 0.93 -11.88
C THR A 140 -0.62 0.68 -13.32
N ARG A 141 -0.73 -0.60 -13.68
CA ARG A 141 -1.17 -1.03 -15.01
C ARG A 141 -2.00 -2.30 -14.92
N HIS A 142 -2.89 -2.50 -15.88
CA HIS A 142 -3.70 -3.71 -15.95
C HIS A 142 -3.02 -4.76 -16.82
N VAL A 143 -2.89 -5.98 -16.30
CA VAL A 143 -2.41 -7.14 -17.04
C VAL A 143 -3.49 -8.20 -17.09
N ARG A 144 -3.64 -8.81 -18.26
CA ARG A 144 -4.51 -9.96 -18.47
C ARG A 144 -3.72 -11.23 -18.21
N ILE A 145 -4.25 -12.08 -17.36
CA ILE A 145 -3.66 -13.37 -17.00
C ILE A 145 -4.54 -14.45 -17.60
N VAL A 146 -3.98 -15.25 -18.49
CA VAL A 146 -4.71 -16.30 -19.21
C VAL A 146 -4.20 -17.66 -18.75
N ASN A 147 -5.05 -18.42 -18.08
CA ASN A 147 -4.77 -19.81 -17.78
C ASN A 147 -5.01 -20.65 -19.04
N THR A 148 -3.94 -21.19 -19.64
CA THR A 148 -4.06 -21.99 -20.86
C THR A 148 -4.73 -23.35 -20.64
N LEU A 149 -4.72 -23.87 -19.41
CA LEU A 149 -5.35 -25.14 -19.07
C LEU A 149 -6.87 -25.01 -18.91
N THR A 150 -7.34 -23.99 -18.17
CA THR A 150 -8.77 -23.78 -17.90
C THR A 150 -9.43 -22.79 -18.84
N GLN A 151 -8.65 -22.07 -19.64
CA GLN A 151 -9.08 -20.94 -20.49
C GLN A 151 -9.61 -19.73 -19.70
N ASP A 152 -9.41 -19.71 -18.39
CA ASP A 152 -9.84 -18.58 -17.56
C ASP A 152 -8.97 -17.36 -17.82
N VAL A 153 -9.63 -16.21 -17.87
CA VAL A 153 -9.01 -14.91 -18.09
C VAL A 153 -9.28 -14.01 -16.89
N THR A 154 -8.23 -13.63 -16.19
CA THR A 154 -8.30 -12.74 -15.02
C THR A 154 -7.53 -11.47 -15.31
N VAL A 155 -8.14 -10.31 -15.07
CA VAL A 155 -7.46 -9.02 -15.15
C VAL A 155 -6.97 -8.65 -13.75
N LEU A 156 -5.67 -8.36 -13.63
CA LEU A 156 -5.07 -7.85 -12.39
C LEU A 156 -4.52 -6.45 -12.61
N GLU A 157 -4.76 -5.58 -11.64
CA GLU A 157 -3.99 -4.34 -11.48
C GLU A 157 -2.66 -4.69 -10.81
N VAL A 158 -1.55 -4.26 -11.41
CA VAL A 158 -0.18 -4.53 -10.93
C VAL A 158 0.63 -3.25 -10.88
N CYS A 159 1.58 -3.18 -9.96
CA CYS A 159 2.53 -2.07 -9.88
C CYS A 159 3.66 -2.28 -10.88
N ALA A 160 4.13 -1.22 -11.54
CA ALA A 160 5.23 -1.31 -12.49
C ALA A 160 6.57 -1.72 -11.83
N GLU A 161 6.76 -1.37 -10.56
CA GLU A 161 8.01 -1.60 -9.83
C GLU A 161 8.14 -3.00 -9.21
N GLU A 162 7.10 -3.82 -9.34
CA GLU A 162 7.04 -5.11 -8.67
C GLU A 162 7.65 -6.25 -9.48
N PRO A 163 8.29 -7.23 -8.80
CA PRO A 163 8.72 -8.44 -9.45
C PRO A 163 7.53 -9.33 -9.81
N VAL A 164 7.71 -10.21 -10.80
CA VAL A 164 6.66 -11.16 -11.23
C VAL A 164 6.19 -12.05 -10.07
N THR A 165 7.06 -12.37 -9.10
CA THR A 165 6.67 -13.07 -7.86
C THR A 165 5.53 -12.40 -7.08
N ALA A 166 5.52 -11.07 -6.99
CA ALA A 166 4.45 -10.33 -6.31
C ALA A 166 3.13 -10.40 -7.09
N ILE A 167 3.20 -10.39 -8.43
CA ILE A 167 2.04 -10.57 -9.31
C ILE A 167 1.43 -11.96 -9.12
N VAL A 168 2.27 -13.00 -9.03
CA VAL A 168 1.82 -14.36 -8.68
C VAL A 168 1.14 -14.37 -7.32
N GLY A 169 1.70 -13.65 -6.34
CA GLY A 169 1.10 -13.43 -5.03
C GLY A 169 -0.34 -12.92 -5.11
N ARG A 170 -0.60 -11.91 -5.95
CA ARG A 170 -1.96 -11.38 -6.19
C ARG A 170 -2.86 -12.38 -6.92
N TYR A 171 -2.30 -13.17 -7.82
CA TYR A 171 -3.07 -14.17 -8.57
C TYR A 171 -3.46 -15.41 -7.74
N LEU A 172 -2.76 -15.68 -6.63
CA LEU A 172 -3.05 -16.81 -5.73
C LEU A 172 -4.48 -16.82 -5.18
N GLN A 173 -5.13 -15.65 -5.07
CA GLN A 173 -6.54 -15.57 -4.64
C GLN A 173 -7.50 -16.23 -5.64
N TYR A 174 -7.14 -16.27 -6.92
CA TYR A 174 -7.93 -16.93 -7.99
C TYR A 174 -7.51 -18.39 -8.19
N ASN A 175 -6.20 -18.68 -8.10
CA ASN A 175 -5.68 -20.03 -8.24
C ASN A 175 -4.60 -20.31 -7.20
N LYS A 176 -4.94 -21.10 -6.16
CA LYS A 176 -4.03 -21.46 -5.07
C LYS A 176 -2.78 -22.23 -5.52
N HIS A 177 -2.83 -22.88 -6.68
CA HIS A 177 -1.72 -23.64 -7.25
C HIS A 177 -0.86 -22.81 -8.22
N ALA A 178 -1.10 -21.49 -8.35
CA ALA A 178 -0.40 -20.62 -9.30
C ALA A 178 1.14 -20.61 -9.17
N LYS A 179 1.68 -21.00 -8.00
CA LYS A 179 3.14 -21.14 -7.78
C LYS A 179 3.78 -22.25 -8.64
N GLY A 180 3.01 -23.28 -9.00
CA GLY A 180 3.46 -24.40 -9.83
C GLY A 180 3.23 -24.18 -11.33
N TYR A 181 2.87 -22.97 -11.76
CA TYR A 181 2.67 -22.66 -13.18
C TYR A 181 3.90 -21.95 -13.75
N VAL A 182 4.20 -22.21 -15.02
CA VAL A 182 5.21 -21.48 -15.78
C VAL A 182 4.56 -20.27 -16.45
N TRP A 183 5.08 -19.08 -16.13
CA TRP A 183 4.59 -17.82 -16.67
C TRP A 183 5.35 -17.47 -17.95
N LYS A 184 4.60 -17.16 -19.02
CA LYS A 184 5.17 -16.81 -20.32
C LYS A 184 4.56 -15.55 -20.90
N TYR A 185 5.39 -14.81 -21.63
CA TYR A 185 4.98 -13.69 -22.47
C TYR A 185 5.55 -13.86 -23.87
N LEU A 186 4.68 -13.81 -24.90
CA LEU A 186 5.06 -14.01 -26.31
C LEU A 186 5.95 -15.26 -26.53
N GLY A 187 5.68 -16.34 -25.81
CA GLY A 187 6.43 -17.60 -25.88
C GLY A 187 7.73 -17.67 -25.07
N ARG A 188 8.18 -16.57 -24.45
CA ARG A 188 9.36 -16.53 -23.57
C ARG A 188 8.95 -16.75 -22.12
N VAL A 189 9.74 -17.54 -21.38
CA VAL A 189 9.55 -17.73 -19.93
C VAL A 189 9.97 -16.45 -19.21
N LEU A 190 9.12 -15.98 -18.29
CA LEU A 190 9.40 -14.81 -17.48
C LEU A 190 10.35 -15.17 -16.34
N ASP A 191 11.32 -14.30 -16.08
CA ASP A 191 12.08 -14.31 -14.84
C ASP A 191 11.20 -13.82 -13.69
N MET A 192 11.10 -14.63 -12.66
CA MET A 192 10.25 -14.42 -11.50
C MET A 192 10.79 -13.29 -10.60
N ALA A 193 12.11 -13.12 -10.54
CA ALA A 193 12.76 -12.10 -9.73
C ALA A 193 12.78 -10.71 -10.42
N GLY A 194 12.67 -10.69 -11.75
CA GLY A 194 12.67 -9.47 -12.53
C GLY A 194 11.32 -8.74 -12.52
N THR A 195 11.36 -7.44 -12.80
CA THR A 195 10.14 -6.65 -13.07
C THR A 195 9.60 -6.97 -14.46
N LEU A 196 8.39 -6.51 -14.76
CA LEU A 196 7.82 -6.73 -16.10
C LEU A 196 8.64 -6.01 -17.19
N GLU A 197 9.17 -4.82 -16.90
CA GLU A 197 10.02 -4.07 -17.84
C GLU A 197 11.33 -4.82 -18.12
N GLN A 198 11.97 -5.37 -17.08
CA GLN A 198 13.19 -6.19 -17.23
C GLN A 198 12.95 -7.47 -18.05
N ASN A 199 11.73 -8.00 -17.99
CA ASN A 199 11.29 -9.12 -18.81
C ASN A 199 10.92 -8.74 -20.26
N GLY A 200 11.15 -7.49 -20.67
CA GLY A 200 10.87 -7.00 -22.02
C GLY A 200 9.40 -6.66 -22.26
N ILE A 201 8.65 -6.33 -21.20
CA ILE A 201 7.26 -5.88 -21.28
C ILE A 201 7.18 -4.40 -20.90
N PRO A 202 7.41 -3.49 -21.87
CA PRO A 202 7.39 -2.05 -21.62
C PRO A 202 6.00 -1.59 -21.16
N ASP A 203 5.96 -0.42 -20.51
CA ASP A 203 4.72 0.27 -20.22
C ASP A 203 4.42 1.26 -21.35
N GLU A 204 3.41 0.95 -22.15
CA GLU A 204 3.02 1.71 -23.34
C GLU A 204 1.85 2.66 -23.08
N ALA A 205 1.38 2.80 -21.83
CA ALA A 205 0.18 3.59 -21.55
C ALA A 205 0.33 5.08 -21.95
N ASP A 206 1.51 5.69 -21.77
CA ASP A 206 1.75 7.08 -22.21
C ASP A 206 1.72 7.25 -23.74
N GLU A 207 2.04 6.19 -24.49
CA GLU A 207 1.98 6.20 -25.95
C GLU A 207 0.54 5.97 -26.43
N MET A 208 -0.18 5.06 -25.79
CA MET A 208 -1.60 4.81 -26.06
C MET A 208 -2.44 6.07 -25.83
N ASP A 209 -2.20 6.79 -24.74
CA ASP A 209 -2.89 8.06 -24.44
C ASP A 209 -2.68 9.12 -25.52
N LYS A 210 -1.46 9.23 -26.05
CA LYS A 210 -1.14 10.19 -27.14
C LYS A 210 -1.87 9.86 -28.43
N VAL A 211 -2.09 8.58 -28.71
CA VAL A 211 -2.78 8.11 -29.92
C VAL A 211 -4.30 8.00 -29.71
N GLY A 212 -4.78 8.18 -28.47
CA GLY A 212 -6.20 8.05 -28.11
C GLY A 212 -6.69 6.61 -28.10
N MET A 213 -5.79 5.64 -27.88
CA MET A 213 -6.13 4.23 -27.75
C MET A 213 -6.57 3.93 -26.32
N ASN A 214 -7.60 3.09 -26.16
CA ASN A 214 -8.07 2.68 -24.85
C ASN A 214 -7.12 1.63 -24.24
N GLU A 215 -6.47 1.99 -23.13
CA GLU A 215 -5.57 1.11 -22.36
C GLU A 215 -6.23 -0.22 -21.92
N HIS A 216 -7.56 -0.22 -21.70
CA HIS A 216 -8.30 -1.40 -21.25
C HIS A 216 -8.54 -2.40 -22.38
N GLU A 217 -8.51 -1.96 -23.64
CA GLU A 217 -8.66 -2.85 -24.80
C GLU A 217 -7.32 -3.48 -25.20
N TRP A 218 -6.22 -2.77 -24.97
CA TRP A 218 -4.87 -3.17 -25.36
C TRP A 218 -4.01 -3.62 -24.16
N MET A 219 -4.61 -4.41 -23.27
CA MET A 219 -3.89 -4.99 -22.13
C MET A 219 -2.91 -6.08 -22.56
N VAL A 220 -1.71 -6.04 -21.99
CA VAL A 220 -0.71 -7.10 -22.10
C VAL A 220 -1.29 -8.40 -21.54
N SER A 221 -1.11 -9.51 -22.27
CA SER A 221 -1.55 -10.84 -21.86
C SER A 221 -0.37 -11.73 -21.43
N LEU A 222 -0.39 -12.18 -20.17
CA LEU A 222 0.51 -13.16 -19.60
C LEU A 222 -0.15 -14.54 -19.64
N PHE A 223 0.58 -15.55 -20.09
CA PHE A 223 0.08 -16.91 -20.24
C PHE A 223 0.63 -17.81 -19.15
N LEU A 224 -0.27 -18.53 -18.49
CA LEU A 224 0.07 -19.55 -17.50
C LEU A 224 0.00 -20.91 -18.15
N TYR A 225 1.11 -21.64 -18.06
CA TYR A 225 1.21 -23.03 -18.48
C TYR A 225 1.35 -23.90 -17.24
N PHE A 226 0.46 -24.88 -17.11
CA PHE A 226 0.57 -25.87 -16.05
C PHE A 226 1.85 -26.69 -16.27
N SER A 227 2.76 -26.68 -15.29
CA SER A 227 3.82 -27.69 -15.21
C SER A 227 3.34 -28.80 -14.29
N ASP A 228 3.36 -30.03 -14.81
CA ASP A 228 3.05 -31.26 -14.08
C ASP A 228 4.19 -31.60 -13.11
N ASP A 229 4.41 -30.71 -12.14
CA ASP A 229 5.32 -30.97 -11.03
C ASP A 229 4.48 -31.54 -9.88
N LEU A 230 4.60 -32.85 -9.66
CA LEU A 230 3.94 -33.62 -8.59
C LEU A 230 4.53 -33.29 -7.20
N THR A 231 4.73 -32.01 -6.89
CA THR A 231 5.20 -31.57 -5.58
C THR A 231 4.04 -31.01 -4.76
N VAL A 232 3.46 -31.93 -3.98
CA VAL A 232 2.59 -31.77 -2.80
C VAL A 232 1.07 -31.74 -3.04
N ALA A 233 0.46 -32.91 -2.81
CA ALA A 233 -0.94 -33.10 -2.44
C ALA A 233 -1.17 -32.77 -0.95
#